data_AF-A0A068RXU4-F1
#
_entry.id   AF-A0A068RXU4-F1
#
_cell.length_a   1.000
_cell.length_b   1.000
_cell.length_c   1.000
_cell.angle_alpha   90.00
_cell.angle_beta   90.00
_cell.angle_gamma   90.00
#
_symmetry.space_group_name_H-M   'P 1'
#
loop_
_entity.id
_entity.type
_entity.pdbx_description
1 polymer ?
#
loop_
_entity_poly.entity_id
_entity_poly.type
_entity_poly.pdbx_seq_one_letter_code
_entity_poly.pdbx_strand_id
1 'polypeptide(L)'
;MASTPVLTNKEKQVLDSQREIDWLRRHIDHYQRALAPEPTESIDHSAEDLCNTIDRLRAELDVMTQFNLSRKCMTRNLDASYHTLNTLYAGPSDHDTMERRRLVTERLQERDELTLLMLRITDQLKKARVQLAKTQAKVMDTHITNRQLIEDIQRIRNQQLEEIAKEASQVTVRPEVMDDMINRLEIARNVLMGLILESKIDWANDERWLQVMLKLGDQVEEDL
;
A
#
# COMPACT_ATOMS: atom_id res chain seq x y z
N MET A 1 -94.62 -14.87 28.02
CA MET A 1 -94.40 -14.39 26.63
C MET A 1 -92.90 -14.34 26.39
N ALA A 2 -92.44 -15.12 25.42
CA ALA A 2 -91.02 -15.40 25.17
C ALA A 2 -90.30 -14.14 24.66
N SER A 3 -89.21 -13.75 25.33
CA SER A 3 -88.35 -12.65 24.95
C SER A 3 -87.67 -12.95 23.61
N THR A 4 -88.04 -12.20 22.57
CA THR A 4 -87.45 -12.25 21.23
C THR A 4 -85.93 -12.04 21.31
N PRO A 5 -85.10 -12.90 20.67
CA PRO A 5 -83.66 -12.74 20.70
C PRO A 5 -83.27 -11.43 20.00
N VAL A 6 -82.61 -10.54 20.73
CA VAL A 6 -82.23 -9.18 20.34
C VAL A 6 -81.21 -9.14 19.18
N LEU A 7 -80.65 -10.28 18.77
CA LEU A 7 -79.72 -10.39 17.64
C LEU A 7 -80.17 -11.45 16.65
N THR A 8 -80.11 -11.11 15.38
CA THR A 8 -80.35 -12.04 14.26
C THR A 8 -79.25 -13.10 14.22
N ASN A 9 -79.57 -14.30 13.70
CA ASN A 9 -78.60 -15.41 13.65
C ASN A 9 -77.31 -15.04 12.90
N LYS A 10 -77.38 -14.16 11.91
CA LYS A 10 -76.21 -13.66 11.17
C LYS A 10 -75.32 -12.79 12.05
N GLU A 11 -75.89 -11.90 12.86
CA GLU A 11 -75.13 -11.05 13.77
C GLU A 11 -74.44 -11.86 14.87
N LYS A 12 -75.10 -12.93 15.37
CA LYS A 12 -74.45 -13.87 16.29
C LYS A 12 -73.25 -14.57 15.66
N GLN A 13 -73.40 -15.06 14.43
CA GLN A 13 -72.31 -15.71 13.70
C GLN A 13 -71.13 -14.76 13.46
N VAL A 14 -71.41 -13.49 13.14
CA VAL A 14 -70.36 -12.47 12.99
C VAL A 14 -69.65 -12.23 14.32
N LEU A 15 -70.37 -12.09 15.43
CA LEU A 15 -69.76 -11.92 16.76
C LEU A 15 -68.91 -13.12 17.19
N ASP A 16 -69.37 -14.34 16.89
CA ASP A 16 -68.62 -15.56 17.22
C ASP A 16 -67.34 -15.65 16.37
N SER A 17 -67.41 -15.32 15.07
CA SER A 17 -66.23 -15.25 14.21
C SER A 17 -65.24 -14.17 14.67
N GLN A 18 -65.72 -13.01 15.15
CA GLN A 18 -64.87 -11.96 15.67
C GLN A 18 -64.15 -12.39 16.95
N ARG A 19 -64.85 -13.10 17.85
CA ARG A 19 -64.25 -13.66 19.05
C ARG A 19 -63.17 -14.69 18.74
N GLU A 20 -63.41 -15.53 17.73
CA GLU A 20 -62.45 -16.53 17.29
C GLU A 20 -61.19 -15.88 16.68
N ILE A 21 -61.35 -14.84 15.87
CA ILE A 21 -60.23 -14.06 15.32
C ILE A 21 -59.40 -13.44 16.45
N ASP A 22 -60.05 -12.83 17.44
CA ASP A 22 -59.35 -12.21 18.57
C ASP A 22 -58.63 -13.26 19.44
N TRP A 23 -59.22 -14.45 19.59
CA TRP A 23 -58.59 -15.57 20.29
C TRP A 23 -57.35 -16.08 19.56
N LEU A 24 -57.42 -16.25 18.23
CA LEU A 24 -56.30 -16.66 17.39
C LEU A 24 -55.18 -15.63 17.41
N ARG A 25 -55.49 -14.33 17.34
CA ARG A 25 -54.50 -13.25 17.43
C ARG A 25 -53.73 -13.29 18.74
N ARG A 26 -54.42 -13.47 19.87
CA ARG A 26 -53.75 -13.61 21.19
C ARG A 26 -52.84 -14.83 21.25
N HIS A 27 -53.25 -15.95 20.64
CA HIS A 27 -52.41 -17.14 20.58
C HIS A 27 -51.17 -16.91 19.71
N ILE A 28 -51.32 -16.28 18.55
CA ILE A 28 -50.20 -15.92 17.68
C ILE A 28 -49.22 -15.00 18.42
N ASP A 29 -49.71 -13.96 19.11
CA ASP A 29 -48.85 -13.07 19.91
C ASP A 29 -48.13 -13.83 21.03
N HIS A 30 -48.79 -14.77 21.69
CA HIS A 30 -48.17 -15.59 22.73
C HIS A 30 -47.07 -16.50 22.16
N TYR A 31 -47.32 -17.15 21.03
CA TYR A 31 -46.32 -17.97 20.35
C TYR A 31 -45.18 -17.14 19.77
N GLN A 32 -45.44 -15.94 19.25
CA GLN A 32 -44.40 -15.03 18.78
C GLN A 32 -43.50 -14.54 19.93
N ARG A 33 -44.07 -14.29 21.12
CA ARG A 33 -43.28 -14.00 22.32
C ARG A 33 -42.48 -15.21 22.81
N ALA A 34 -43.03 -16.42 22.68
CA ALA A 34 -42.33 -17.65 23.05
C ALA A 34 -41.24 -18.07 22.03
N LEU A 35 -41.37 -17.69 20.76
CA LEU A 35 -40.36 -17.92 19.72
C LEU A 35 -39.32 -16.80 19.63
N ALA A 36 -39.62 -15.60 20.12
CA ALA A 36 -38.61 -14.57 20.29
C ALA A 36 -37.60 -15.10 21.32
N PRO A 37 -36.30 -15.25 20.96
CA PRO A 37 -35.29 -15.61 21.94
C PRO A 37 -35.33 -14.55 23.05
N GLU A 38 -35.44 -14.97 24.30
CA GLU A 38 -35.21 -14.05 25.41
C GLU A 38 -33.86 -13.36 25.18
N PRO A 39 -33.75 -12.04 25.44
CA PRO A 39 -32.46 -11.37 25.32
C PRO A 39 -31.51 -12.06 26.30
N THR A 40 -30.59 -12.86 25.75
CA THR A 40 -29.50 -13.52 26.47
C THR A 40 -28.48 -12.47 26.92
N GLU A 41 -28.89 -11.52 27.76
CA GLU A 41 -28.00 -10.57 28.42
C GLU A 41 -27.19 -11.23 29.55
N SER A 42 -27.51 -12.49 29.92
CA SER A 42 -26.82 -13.22 31.00
C SER A 42 -25.75 -14.22 30.54
N ILE A 43 -25.66 -14.54 29.25
CA ILE A 43 -24.64 -15.49 28.75
C ILE A 43 -23.31 -14.79 28.47
N ASP A 44 -23.34 -13.52 28.05
CA ASP A 44 -22.13 -12.75 27.76
C ASP A 44 -21.24 -12.56 29.00
N HIS A 45 -21.81 -12.23 30.16
CA HIS A 45 -21.04 -12.12 31.41
C HIS A 45 -20.40 -13.44 31.85
N SER A 46 -21.09 -14.57 31.69
CA SER A 46 -20.53 -15.89 32.04
C SER A 46 -19.45 -16.33 31.06
N ALA A 47 -19.57 -15.99 29.77
CA ALA A 47 -18.56 -16.28 28.76
C ALA A 47 -17.33 -15.40 28.95
N GLU A 48 -17.52 -14.13 29.31
CA GLU A 48 -16.45 -13.18 29.60
C GLU A 48 -15.67 -13.58 30.87
N ASP A 49 -16.36 -14.03 31.93
CA ASP A 49 -15.73 -14.57 33.14
C ASP A 49 -14.92 -15.86 32.88
N LEU A 50 -15.40 -16.72 31.98
CA LEU A 50 -14.66 -17.92 31.53
C LEU A 50 -13.43 -17.55 30.70
N CYS A 51 -13.53 -16.57 29.81
CA CYS A 51 -12.39 -16.05 29.06
C CYS A 51 -11.34 -15.43 30.01
N ASN A 52 -11.77 -14.62 30.97
CA ASN A 52 -10.90 -14.00 31.97
C ASN A 52 -10.19 -15.04 32.85
N THR A 53 -10.88 -16.11 33.23
CA THR A 53 -10.28 -17.21 33.99
C THR A 53 -9.32 -18.05 33.16
N ILE A 54 -9.64 -18.32 31.88
CA ILE A 54 -8.72 -19.00 30.95
C ILE A 54 -7.45 -18.18 30.75
N ASP A 55 -7.57 -16.86 30.55
CA ASP A 55 -6.43 -15.98 30.33
C ASP A 55 -5.58 -15.83 31.61
N ARG A 56 -6.21 -15.80 32.79
CA ARG A 56 -5.50 -15.86 34.07
C ARG A 56 -4.72 -17.17 34.23
N LEU A 57 -5.33 -18.31 33.91
CA LEU A 57 -4.67 -19.62 34.00
C LEU A 57 -3.54 -19.77 32.98
N ARG A 58 -3.69 -19.20 31.78
CA ARG A 58 -2.61 -19.12 30.78
C ARG A 58 -1.45 -18.28 31.29
N ALA A 59 -1.72 -17.11 31.83
CA ALA A 59 -0.69 -16.26 32.42
C ALA A 59 0.04 -16.97 33.58
N GLU A 60 -0.69 -17.68 34.44
CA GLU A 60 -0.09 -18.46 35.54
C GLU A 60 0.78 -19.62 35.02
N LEU A 61 0.33 -20.33 33.99
CA LEU A 61 1.10 -21.38 33.33
C LEU A 61 2.36 -20.82 32.66
N ASP A 62 2.27 -19.65 32.02
CA ASP A 62 3.41 -18.97 31.41
C ASP A 62 4.44 -18.57 32.48
N VAL A 63 4.00 -18.04 33.63
CA VAL A 63 4.91 -17.74 34.74
C VAL A 63 5.57 -19.02 35.26
N MET A 64 4.82 -20.11 35.43
CA MET A 64 5.37 -21.38 35.92
C MET A 64 6.34 -22.03 34.91
N THR A 65 6.07 -21.94 33.61
CA THR A 65 6.97 -22.45 32.58
C THR A 65 8.26 -21.63 32.53
N GLN A 66 8.17 -20.30 32.59
CA GLN A 66 9.34 -19.42 32.67
C GLN A 66 10.16 -19.69 33.93
N PHE A 67 9.50 -19.85 35.09
CA PHE A 67 10.17 -20.19 36.34
C PHE A 67 10.91 -21.53 36.23
N ASN A 68 10.26 -22.58 35.70
CA ASN A 68 10.89 -23.88 35.51
C ASN A 68 12.05 -23.85 34.52
N LEU A 69 11.93 -23.07 33.44
CA LEU A 69 13.00 -22.86 32.46
C LEU A 69 14.20 -22.16 33.12
N SER A 70 13.94 -21.08 33.87
CA SER A 70 14.95 -20.35 34.63
C SER A 70 15.65 -21.24 35.65
N ARG A 71 14.89 -22.02 36.43
CA ARG A 71 15.43 -22.98 37.40
C ARG A 71 16.34 -24.02 36.73
N LYS A 72 15.91 -24.61 35.61
CA LYS A 72 16.72 -25.58 34.85
C LYS A 72 18.02 -24.95 34.31
N CYS A 73 17.95 -23.69 33.87
CA CYS A 73 19.12 -22.94 33.42
C CYS A 73 20.09 -22.68 34.59
N MET A 74 19.58 -22.22 35.73
CA MET A 74 20.38 -22.00 36.95
C MET A 74 21.05 -23.28 37.43
N THR A 75 20.34 -24.41 37.47
CA THR A 75 20.94 -25.69 37.89
C THR A 75 22.06 -26.13 36.95
N ARG A 76 21.89 -25.97 35.63
CA ARG A 76 22.95 -26.28 34.66
C ARG A 76 24.16 -25.36 34.82
N ASN A 77 23.93 -24.07 35.06
CA ASN A 77 25.02 -23.12 35.27
C ASN A 77 25.78 -23.37 36.57
N LEU A 78 25.08 -23.76 37.64
CA LEU A 78 25.71 -24.15 38.91
C LEU A 78 26.53 -25.42 38.74
N ASP A 79 26.01 -26.42 38.04
CA ASP A 79 26.73 -27.67 37.78
C ASP A 79 27.99 -27.43 36.93
N ALA A 80 27.87 -26.66 35.85
CA ALA A 80 29.02 -26.24 35.04
C ALA A 80 30.04 -25.44 35.85
N SER A 81 29.58 -24.54 36.74
CA SER A 81 30.44 -23.74 37.60
C SER A 81 31.15 -24.59 38.66
N TYR A 82 30.46 -25.57 39.25
CA TYR A 82 31.03 -26.54 40.19
C TYR A 82 32.16 -27.35 39.53
N HIS A 83 31.91 -27.87 38.33
CA HIS A 83 32.92 -28.59 37.57
C HIS A 83 34.10 -27.70 37.17
N THR A 84 33.84 -26.46 36.76
CA THR A 84 34.90 -25.50 36.39
C THR A 84 35.74 -25.11 37.61
N LEU A 85 35.12 -24.92 38.78
CA LEU A 85 35.84 -24.60 40.01
C LEU A 85 36.74 -25.78 40.44
N ASN A 86 36.22 -27.00 40.35
CA ASN A 86 36.97 -28.20 40.70
C ASN A 86 38.14 -28.47 39.76
N THR A 87 38.01 -28.16 38.46
CA THR A 87 39.12 -28.31 37.51
C THR A 87 40.19 -27.24 37.70
N LEU A 88 39.79 -25.99 37.98
CA LEU A 88 40.72 -24.88 38.19
C LEU A 88 41.40 -24.92 39.58
N TYR A 89 40.71 -25.42 40.61
CA TYR A 89 41.14 -25.36 42.01
C TYR A 89 41.03 -26.71 42.75
N ALA A 90 41.45 -27.82 42.14
CA ALA A 90 41.53 -29.10 42.84
C ALA A 90 42.52 -29.02 44.03
N GLY A 91 42.20 -29.71 45.14
CA GLY A 91 42.99 -29.77 46.38
C GLY A 91 44.46 -30.23 46.19
N PRO A 92 45.28 -30.23 47.26
CA PRO A 92 46.72 -30.52 47.19
C PRO A 92 46.96 -31.91 46.55
N SER A 93 47.86 -31.96 45.56
CA SER A 93 47.78 -32.91 44.45
C SER A 93 48.91 -33.95 44.41
N ASP A 94 48.53 -35.18 44.05
CA ASP A 94 49.38 -36.21 43.43
C ASP A 94 49.82 -35.78 42.02
N HIS A 95 50.99 -36.24 41.57
CA HIS A 95 51.61 -35.89 40.28
C HIS A 95 50.69 -36.12 39.06
N ASP A 96 49.85 -37.17 39.09
CA ASP A 96 48.90 -37.53 38.01
C ASP A 96 47.79 -36.47 37.83
N THR A 97 47.43 -35.75 38.89
CA THR A 97 46.45 -34.65 38.82
C THR A 97 47.07 -33.36 38.28
N MET A 98 48.40 -33.22 38.26
CA MET A 98 49.10 -32.06 37.71
C MET A 98 49.14 -32.10 36.17
N GLU A 99 49.40 -33.26 35.56
CA GLU A 99 49.37 -33.42 34.10
C GLU A 99 47.96 -33.23 33.54
N ARG A 100 46.94 -33.79 34.21
CA ARG A 100 45.54 -33.56 33.84
C ARG A 100 45.15 -32.10 33.94
N ARG A 101 45.62 -31.37 34.97
CA ARG A 101 45.41 -29.92 35.08
C ARG A 101 46.01 -29.19 33.90
N ARG A 102 47.25 -29.50 33.52
CA ARG A 102 47.93 -28.85 32.39
C ARG A 102 47.13 -29.00 31.10
N LEU A 103 46.69 -30.22 30.79
CA LEU A 103 45.90 -30.47 29.58
C LEU A 103 44.55 -29.73 29.61
N VAL A 104 43.89 -29.69 30.77
CA VAL A 104 42.63 -28.93 30.93
C VAL A 104 42.88 -27.42 30.80
N THR A 105 43.97 -26.89 31.34
CA THR A 105 44.30 -25.46 31.21
C THR A 105 44.61 -25.06 29.77
N GLU A 106 45.31 -25.91 29.02
CA GLU A 106 45.59 -25.69 27.59
C GLU A 106 44.27 -25.65 26.80
N ARG A 107 43.35 -26.59 27.04
CA ARG A 107 42.01 -26.58 26.41
C ARG A 107 41.15 -25.41 26.82
N LEU A 108 41.25 -24.95 28.06
CA LEU A 108 40.53 -23.75 28.53
C LEU A 108 41.06 -22.49 27.84
N GLN A 109 42.38 -22.37 27.66
CA GLN A 109 42.98 -21.27 26.90
C GLN A 109 42.51 -21.27 25.44
N GLU A 110 42.55 -22.42 24.76
CA GLU A 110 42.02 -22.56 23.39
C GLU A 110 40.55 -22.11 23.30
N ARG A 111 39.73 -22.55 24.26
CA ARG A 111 38.31 -22.15 24.35
C ARG A 111 38.17 -20.64 24.50
N ASP A 112 38.94 -20.03 25.39
CA ASP A 112 38.86 -18.61 25.69
C ASP A 112 39.32 -17.76 24.50
N GLU A 113 40.37 -18.19 23.79
CA GLU A 113 40.82 -17.58 22.53
C GLU A 113 39.73 -17.62 21.45
N LEU A 114 39.11 -18.79 21.25
CA LEU A 114 37.99 -18.94 20.31
C LEU A 114 36.79 -18.08 20.71
N THR A 115 36.49 -17.97 22.00
CA THR A 115 35.40 -17.15 22.52
C THR A 115 35.66 -15.66 22.28
N LEU A 116 36.90 -15.19 22.47
CA LEU A 116 37.30 -13.82 22.15
C LEU A 116 37.20 -13.52 20.65
N LEU A 117 37.60 -14.48 19.81
CA LEU A 117 37.46 -14.35 18.36
C LEU A 117 35.98 -14.28 17.94
N MET A 118 35.13 -15.14 18.52
CA MET A 118 33.68 -15.12 18.29
C MET A 118 33.06 -13.79 18.71
N LEU A 119 33.42 -13.27 19.89
CA LEU A 119 32.95 -11.96 20.38
C LEU A 119 33.35 -10.83 19.43
N ARG A 120 34.59 -10.84 18.93
CA ARG A 120 35.09 -9.86 17.96
C ARG A 120 34.30 -9.90 16.65
N ILE A 121 34.06 -11.09 16.09
CA ILE A 121 33.26 -11.25 14.87
C ILE A 121 31.82 -10.77 15.10
N THR A 122 31.24 -11.08 16.26
CA THR A 122 29.88 -10.67 16.60
C THR A 122 29.76 -9.15 16.70
N ASP A 123 30.75 -8.46 17.28
CA ASP A 123 30.80 -7.00 17.31
C ASP A 123 30.95 -6.39 15.91
N GLN A 124 31.79 -6.97 15.06
CA GLN A 124 31.93 -6.57 13.66
C GLN A 124 30.61 -6.73 12.88
N LEU A 125 29.92 -7.86 13.06
CA LEU A 125 28.62 -8.12 12.46
C LEU A 125 27.57 -7.11 12.94
N LYS A 126 27.54 -6.80 14.23
CA LYS A 126 26.63 -5.80 14.80
C LYS A 126 26.87 -4.41 14.18
N LYS A 127 28.14 -4.00 14.05
CA LYS A 127 28.52 -2.75 13.39
C LYS A 127 28.08 -2.73 11.92
N ALA A 128 28.33 -3.80 11.18
CA ALA A 128 27.91 -3.93 9.78
C ALA A 128 26.38 -3.86 9.64
N ARG A 129 25.63 -4.51 10.53
CA ARG A 129 24.17 -4.46 10.54
C ARG A 129 23.63 -3.05 10.80
N VAL A 130 24.25 -2.30 11.72
CA VAL A 130 23.90 -0.89 11.96
C VAL A 130 24.20 -0.03 10.74
N GLN A 131 25.33 -0.25 10.07
CA GLN A 131 25.66 0.47 8.84
C GLN A 131 24.66 0.15 7.72
N LEU A 132 24.28 -1.11 7.56
CA LEU A 132 23.28 -1.54 6.58
C LEU A 132 21.90 -0.92 6.85
N ALA A 133 21.47 -0.87 8.11
CA ALA A 133 20.22 -0.19 8.46
C ALA A 133 20.27 1.31 8.13
N LYS A 134 21.41 1.97 8.39
CA LYS A 134 21.60 3.38 8.03
C LYS A 134 21.60 3.61 6.52
N THR A 135 22.22 2.74 5.73
CA THR A 135 22.22 2.87 4.27
C THR A 135 20.83 2.59 3.69
N GLN A 136 20.12 1.59 4.20
CA GLN A 136 18.73 1.31 3.81
C GLN A 136 17.81 2.51 4.09
N ALA A 137 17.94 3.14 5.26
CA ALA A 137 17.18 4.34 5.59
C ALA A 137 17.47 5.48 4.59
N LYS A 138 18.75 5.75 4.30
CA LYS A 138 19.14 6.75 3.29
C LYS A 138 18.57 6.43 1.90
N VAL A 139 18.61 5.17 1.48
CA VAL A 139 18.06 4.74 0.18
C VAL A 139 16.55 4.99 0.14
N MET A 140 15.83 4.65 1.21
CA MET A 140 14.40 4.94 1.31
C MET A 140 14.11 6.44 1.22
N ASP A 141 14.85 7.27 1.96
CA ASP A 141 14.71 8.73 1.90
C ASP A 141 14.94 9.24 0.46
N THR A 142 15.98 8.75 -0.23
CA THR A 142 16.22 9.13 -1.63
C THR A 142 15.13 8.66 -2.58
N HIS A 143 14.51 7.50 -2.34
CA HIS A 143 13.38 7.05 -3.15
C HIS A 143 12.15 7.93 -2.93
N ILE A 144 11.90 8.36 -1.69
CA ILE A 144 10.81 9.29 -1.38
C ILE A 144 11.05 10.63 -2.08
N THR A 145 12.25 11.20 -1.98
CA THR A 145 12.57 12.47 -2.65
C THR A 145 12.49 12.34 -4.17
N ASN A 146 12.97 11.24 -4.75
CA ASN A 146 12.90 11.00 -6.19
C ASN A 146 11.44 10.88 -6.65
N ARG A 147 10.58 10.22 -5.87
CA ARG A 147 9.15 10.14 -6.18
C ARG A 147 8.49 11.51 -6.17
N GLN A 148 8.78 12.34 -5.16
CA GLN A 148 8.29 13.73 -5.10
C GLN A 148 8.75 14.54 -6.31
N LEU A 149 10.03 14.45 -6.68
CA LEU A 149 10.56 15.13 -7.86
C LEU A 149 9.89 14.66 -9.16
N ILE A 150 9.60 13.37 -9.32
CA ILE A 150 8.87 12.85 -10.47
C ILE A 150 7.45 13.42 -10.51
N GLU A 151 6.76 13.47 -9.37
CA GLU A 151 5.42 14.07 -9.26
C GLU A 151 5.45 15.57 -9.62
N ASP A 152 6.46 16.31 -9.17
CA ASP A 152 6.62 17.73 -9.50
C ASP A 152 6.96 17.94 -10.99
N ILE A 153 7.82 17.10 -11.58
CA ILE A 153 8.12 17.13 -13.02
C ILE A 153 6.83 16.85 -13.83
N GLN A 154 6.03 15.87 -13.41
CA GLN A 154 4.75 15.57 -14.07
C GLN A 154 3.76 16.73 -13.96
N ARG A 155 3.68 17.40 -12.80
CA ARG A 155 2.85 18.60 -12.63
C ARG A 155 3.27 19.72 -13.57
N ILE A 156 4.57 20.04 -13.63
CA ILE A 156 5.09 21.09 -14.52
C ILE A 156 4.82 20.73 -15.98
N ARG A 157 5.06 19.47 -16.38
CA ARG A 157 4.80 19.01 -17.75
C ARG A 157 3.32 19.11 -18.12
N ASN A 158 2.42 18.75 -17.21
CA ASN A 158 0.98 18.86 -17.44
C ASN A 158 0.52 20.33 -17.51
N GLN A 159 1.06 21.21 -16.66
CA GLN A 159 0.80 22.65 -16.74
C GLN A 159 1.27 23.24 -18.08
N GLN A 160 2.48 22.88 -18.54
CA GLN A 160 2.98 23.29 -19.85
C GLN A 160 2.10 22.77 -21.00
N LEU A 161 1.65 21.51 -20.93
CA LEU A 161 0.73 20.95 -21.92
C LEU A 161 -0.63 21.66 -21.92
N GLU A 162 -1.15 22.03 -20.76
CA GLU A 162 -2.38 22.82 -20.65
C GLU A 162 -2.23 24.25 -21.16
N GLU A 163 -1.08 24.89 -20.92
CA GLU A 163 -0.76 26.22 -21.46
C GLU A 163 -0.65 26.16 -22.99
N ILE A 164 0.08 25.18 -23.54
CA ILE A 164 0.18 24.97 -24.99
C ILE A 164 -1.20 24.66 -25.58
N ALA A 165 -2.04 23.85 -24.91
CA ALA A 165 -3.39 23.56 -25.39
C ALA A 165 -4.29 24.81 -25.38
N LYS A 166 -4.16 25.67 -24.36
CA LYS A 166 -4.88 26.96 -24.30
C LYS A 166 -4.39 27.92 -25.39
N GLU A 167 -3.08 28.05 -25.59
CA GLU A 167 -2.51 28.85 -26.67
C GLU A 167 -2.92 28.30 -28.04
N ALA A 168 -2.85 26.99 -28.28
CA ALA A 168 -3.30 26.38 -29.53
C ALA A 168 -4.81 26.58 -29.77
N SER A 169 -5.63 26.58 -28.72
CA SER A 169 -7.07 26.89 -28.81
C SER A 169 -7.35 28.38 -29.06
N GLN A 170 -6.44 29.29 -28.69
CA GLN A 170 -6.51 30.71 -29.04
C GLN A 170 -5.90 31.02 -30.41
N VAL A 171 -4.92 30.21 -30.85
CA VAL A 171 -4.27 30.25 -32.17
C VAL A 171 -4.97 29.29 -33.13
N THR A 172 -6.30 29.15 -33.03
CA THR A 172 -7.09 28.88 -34.23
C THR A 172 -7.02 30.14 -35.10
N VAL A 173 -5.89 30.29 -35.81
CA VAL A 173 -5.83 31.08 -37.03
C VAL A 173 -7.02 30.60 -37.84
N ARG A 174 -8.00 31.48 -38.07
CA ARG A 174 -9.16 31.17 -38.89
C ARG A 174 -8.63 30.65 -40.22
N PRO A 175 -8.85 29.36 -40.57
CA PRO A 175 -8.33 28.80 -41.81
C PRO A 175 -8.78 29.63 -43.02
N GLU A 176 -9.96 30.25 -42.92
CA GLU A 176 -10.51 31.21 -43.88
C GLU A 176 -9.57 32.38 -44.21
N VAL A 177 -8.78 32.89 -43.25
CA VAL A 177 -7.88 34.03 -43.48
C VAL A 177 -6.60 33.59 -44.19
N MET A 178 -6.13 32.37 -43.92
CA MET A 178 -4.99 31.79 -44.64
C MET A 178 -5.38 31.43 -46.07
N ASP A 179 -6.54 30.81 -46.27
CA ASP A 179 -7.04 30.44 -47.59
C ASP A 179 -7.29 31.68 -48.47
N ASP A 180 -7.88 32.75 -47.91
CA ASP A 180 -8.06 34.02 -48.63
C ASP A 180 -6.72 34.67 -49.03
N MET A 181 -5.69 34.54 -48.19
CA MET A 181 -4.38 35.11 -48.46
C MET A 181 -3.61 34.32 -49.51
N ILE A 182 -3.72 32.98 -49.49
CA ILE A 182 -3.19 32.08 -50.52
C ILE A 182 -3.88 32.38 -51.86
N ASN A 183 -5.21 32.44 -51.89
CA ASN A 183 -5.98 32.76 -53.09
C ASN A 183 -5.60 34.13 -53.68
N ARG A 184 -5.42 35.16 -52.84
CA ARG A 184 -4.97 36.49 -53.30
C ARG A 184 -3.57 36.47 -53.89
N LEU A 185 -2.66 35.67 -53.32
CA LEU A 185 -1.30 35.51 -53.85
C LEU A 185 -1.31 34.80 -55.20
N GLU A 186 -2.12 33.76 -55.37
CA GLU A 186 -2.29 33.06 -56.65
C GLU A 186 -2.88 33.98 -57.73
N ILE A 187 -3.90 34.77 -57.39
CA ILE A 187 -4.49 35.76 -58.30
C ILE A 187 -3.43 36.79 -58.71
N ALA A 188 -2.69 37.35 -57.74
CA ALA A 188 -1.64 38.33 -58.02
C ALA A 188 -0.53 37.75 -58.91
N ARG A 189 -0.12 36.49 -58.65
CA ARG A 189 0.85 35.74 -59.46
C ARG A 189 0.38 35.59 -60.90
N ASN A 190 -0.85 35.14 -61.11
CA ASN A 190 -1.42 34.94 -62.44
C ASN A 190 -1.56 36.26 -63.21
N VAL A 191 -1.97 37.34 -62.53
CA VAL A 191 -2.04 38.67 -63.13
C VAL A 191 -0.65 39.18 -63.52
N LEU A 192 0.36 39.04 -62.64
CA LEU A 192 1.74 39.45 -62.95
C LEU A 192 2.34 38.65 -64.12
N MET A 193 2.14 37.34 -64.14
CA MET A 193 2.58 36.49 -65.25
C MET A 193 1.90 36.89 -66.56
N GLY A 194 0.58 37.12 -66.54
CA GLY A 194 -0.18 37.62 -67.70
C GLY A 194 0.33 38.97 -68.20
N LEU A 195 0.56 39.93 -67.29
CA LEU A 195 1.08 41.25 -67.64
C LEU A 195 2.48 41.16 -68.27
N ILE A 196 3.37 40.33 -67.73
CA ILE A 196 4.72 40.17 -68.30
C ILE A 196 4.63 39.55 -69.70
N LEU A 197 3.81 38.51 -69.89
CA LEU A 197 3.63 37.86 -71.19
C LEU A 197 2.99 38.80 -72.23
N GLU A 198 2.00 39.61 -71.84
CA GLU A 198 1.31 40.53 -72.75
C GLU A 198 2.10 41.82 -73.05
N SER A 199 3.01 42.21 -72.14
CA SER A 199 3.81 43.44 -72.28
C SER A 199 4.84 43.43 -73.42
N LYS A 200 5.03 42.29 -74.10
CA LYS A 200 6.06 42.08 -75.15
C LYS A 200 7.49 42.41 -74.71
N ILE A 201 7.75 42.44 -73.40
CA ILE A 201 9.09 42.57 -72.83
C ILE A 201 9.83 41.25 -73.07
N ASP A 202 11.10 41.30 -73.48
CA ASP A 202 11.95 40.13 -73.66
C ASP A 202 12.44 39.61 -72.29
N TRP A 203 11.51 39.06 -71.52
CA TRP A 203 11.72 38.60 -70.15
C TRP A 203 12.67 37.39 -70.06
N ALA A 204 12.92 36.69 -71.17
CA ALA A 204 13.81 35.55 -71.22
C ALA A 204 15.30 35.96 -71.25
N ASN A 205 15.60 37.13 -71.80
CA ASN A 205 16.98 37.63 -71.94
C ASN A 205 17.36 38.66 -70.87
N ASP A 206 16.39 39.21 -70.13
CA ASP A 206 16.64 40.08 -68.97
C ASP A 206 16.62 39.27 -67.67
N GLU A 207 17.80 39.13 -67.05
CA GLU A 207 18.03 38.40 -65.80
C GLU A 207 17.04 38.78 -64.69
N ARG A 208 16.62 40.06 -64.62
CA ARG A 208 15.69 40.52 -63.57
C ARG A 208 14.28 39.99 -63.80
N TRP A 209 13.83 39.97 -65.05
CA TRP A 209 12.49 39.47 -65.39
C TRP A 209 12.44 37.95 -65.42
N LEU A 210 13.53 37.30 -65.83
CA LEU A 210 13.70 35.86 -65.74
C LEU A 210 13.60 35.39 -64.28
N GLN A 211 14.28 36.07 -63.36
CA GLN A 211 14.21 35.75 -61.94
C GLN A 211 12.80 35.95 -61.34
N VAL A 212 12.08 36.97 -61.79
CA VAL A 212 10.69 37.20 -61.38
C VAL A 212 9.77 36.11 -61.92
N MET A 213 9.92 35.70 -63.18
CA MET A 213 9.12 34.61 -63.77
C MET A 213 9.42 33.25 -63.16
N LEU A 214 10.69 32.96 -62.80
CA LEU A 214 11.06 31.72 -62.12
C LEU A 214 10.48 31.68 -60.69
N LYS A 215 10.54 32.79 -59.95
CA LYS A 215 9.91 32.91 -58.62
C LYS A 215 8.38 32.83 -58.67
N LEU A 216 7.79 33.27 -59.78
CA LEU A 216 6.38 33.09 -60.10
C LEU A 216 6.10 31.72 -60.75
N GLY A 217 7.11 30.85 -60.93
CA GLY A 217 7.02 29.54 -61.57
C GLY A 217 7.10 28.40 -60.57
N ASP A 218 7.94 28.54 -59.54
CA ASP A 218 8.07 27.57 -58.46
C ASP A 218 6.73 27.41 -57.73
N GLN A 219 6.11 26.24 -57.91
CA GLN A 219 5.01 25.81 -57.06
C GLN A 219 5.63 25.47 -55.70
N VAL A 220 4.99 25.91 -54.62
CA VAL A 220 5.22 25.29 -53.31
C VAL A 220 4.61 23.90 -53.45
N GLU A 221 5.40 22.92 -53.89
CA GLU A 221 5.02 21.51 -53.81
C GLU A 221 4.75 21.22 -52.32
N GLU A 222 3.48 20.99 -51.99
CA GLU A 222 3.07 20.43 -50.71
C GLU A 222 3.60 19.00 -50.63
N ASP A 223 4.83 18.84 -50.13
CA ASP A 223 5.28 17.55 -49.60
C ASP A 223 4.47 17.23 -48.33
N LEU A 224 3.37 16.50 -48.52
CA LEU A 224 2.63 15.75 -47.50
C LEU A 224 2.88 14.25 -47.67
#